data_AF-A0A2P1FZN5-F1
#
_entry.id   AF-A0A2P1FZN5-F1
#
_cell.length_a   1.000
_cell.length_b   1.000
_cell.length_c   1.000
_cell.angle_alpha   90.00
_cell.angle_beta   90.00
_cell.angle_gamma   90.00
#
_symmetry.space_group_name_H-M   'P 1'
#
loop_
_entity.id
_entity.type
_entity.pdbx_description
1 polymer ?
#
loop_
_entity_poly.entity_id
_entity_poly.type
_entity_poly.pdbx_seq_one_letter_code
_entity_poly.pdbx_strand_id
1 'polypeptide(L)'
;NGVPSSINYDLTTTLTAEQNQVGKTVQLEKSQEVNVQAVCPAGASTYSQTYRSYVSPYPVVETSGNWKYLKLDPDYLEGGMRIEDSSAGDIYPPMNNVLMGYDENVKAGQPFYVRDSNLEFQLKIVKPFVGTVNISPKTMFNVYVMTAAGDPLTDVVYSILYSGTVTVPQSCEINAGQTILVNFGALYSGNFNHAGQKPEGVRAKKFSVPVKCSGLDS
;
A
#
# COMPACT_ATOMS: atom_id res chain seq x y z
N ASN A 1 22.04 12.36 23.08
CA ASN A 1 20.71 11.76 22.89
C ASN A 1 19.94 12.61 21.91
N GLY A 2 20.11 12.30 20.62
CA GLY A 2 19.43 13.00 19.52
C GLY A 2 18.01 12.46 19.35
N VAL A 3 17.14 13.28 18.77
CA VAL A 3 15.79 12.87 18.36
C VAL A 3 15.92 11.68 17.39
N PRO A 4 15.15 10.59 17.57
CA PRO A 4 15.17 9.46 16.64
C PRO A 4 14.95 9.94 15.21
N SER A 5 15.75 9.43 14.27
CA SER A 5 15.53 9.74 12.86
C SER A 5 14.18 9.20 12.41
N SER A 6 13.47 9.99 11.62
CA SER A 6 12.16 9.62 11.09
C SER A 6 12.27 9.46 9.58
N ILE A 7 11.92 8.27 9.09
CA ILE A 7 11.88 7.97 7.66
C ILE A 7 10.42 7.99 7.25
N ASN A 8 10.05 8.93 6.37
CA ASN A 8 8.67 9.12 5.95
C ASN A 8 8.42 8.52 4.56
N TYR A 9 7.44 7.62 4.48
CA TYR A 9 7.00 6.97 3.26
C TYR A 9 5.72 7.62 2.75
N ASP A 10 5.80 8.16 1.53
CA ASP A 10 4.64 8.64 0.79
C ASP A 10 4.00 7.50 -0.01
N LEU A 11 2.85 7.05 0.50
CA LEU A 11 2.00 6.00 -0.06
C LEU A 11 1.08 6.53 -1.18
N THR A 12 1.28 7.77 -1.63
CA THR A 12 0.44 8.36 -2.68
C THR A 12 0.49 7.53 -3.96
N THR A 13 -0.69 7.10 -4.40
CA THR A 13 -0.88 6.25 -5.58
C THR A 13 -2.29 6.37 -6.16
N THR A 14 -2.43 5.96 -7.42
CA THR A 14 -3.72 5.85 -8.11
C THR A 14 -3.96 4.39 -8.49
N LEU A 15 -5.10 3.84 -8.08
CA LEU A 15 -5.47 2.45 -8.36
C LEU A 15 -6.39 2.36 -9.58
N THR A 16 -6.31 1.26 -10.32
CA THR A 16 -7.32 0.90 -11.33
C THR A 16 -8.56 0.28 -10.69
N ALA A 17 -9.64 0.16 -11.46
CA ALA A 17 -10.86 -0.53 -11.02
C ALA A 17 -10.61 -2.01 -10.67
N GLU A 18 -9.68 -2.66 -11.37
CA GLU A 18 -9.30 -4.06 -11.13
C GLU A 18 -8.50 -4.23 -9.83
N GLN A 19 -7.71 -3.22 -9.48
CA GLN A 19 -6.94 -3.17 -8.23
C GLN A 19 -7.83 -2.81 -7.03
N ASN A 20 -8.87 -2.00 -7.25
CA ASN A 20 -9.84 -1.58 -6.23
C ASN A 20 -10.94 -2.62 -6.00
N GLN A 21 -10.56 -3.85 -5.62
CA GLN A 21 -11.50 -4.91 -5.26
C GLN A 21 -11.16 -5.45 -3.87
N VAL A 22 -12.18 -5.90 -3.13
CA VAL A 22 -12.01 -6.48 -1.79
C VAL A 22 -10.93 -7.58 -1.83
N GLY A 23 -9.99 -7.50 -0.91
CA GLY A 23 -8.90 -8.46 -0.75
C GLY A 23 -7.75 -8.32 -1.74
N LYS A 24 -7.83 -7.43 -2.75
CA LYS A 24 -6.72 -7.19 -3.66
C LYS A 24 -5.57 -6.50 -2.93
N THR A 25 -4.35 -6.86 -3.34
CA THR A 25 -3.12 -6.27 -2.85
C THR A 25 -2.36 -5.59 -3.97
N VAL A 26 -1.76 -4.44 -3.69
CA VAL A 26 -0.95 -3.66 -4.63
C VAL A 26 0.38 -3.34 -3.94
N GLN A 27 1.48 -3.75 -4.55
CA GLN A 27 2.82 -3.38 -4.08
C GLN A 27 3.17 -1.98 -4.58
N LEU A 28 3.68 -1.17 -3.66
CA LEU A 28 4.24 0.15 -3.91
C LEU A 28 5.74 0.04 -3.74
N GLU A 29 6.46 0.06 -4.86
CA GLU A 29 7.93 0.15 -4.86
C GLU A 29 8.32 1.58 -4.48
N LYS A 30 8.38 1.83 -3.17
CA LYS A 30 8.82 3.10 -2.59
C LYS A 30 10.13 2.84 -1.86
N SER A 31 11.18 2.50 -2.61
CA SER A 31 12.48 2.24 -2.02
C SER A 31 13.10 3.54 -1.51
N GLN A 32 13.36 3.60 -0.22
CA GLN A 32 14.24 4.56 0.42
C GLN A 32 15.31 3.79 1.17
N GLU A 33 16.56 4.24 1.11
CA GLU A 33 17.63 3.65 1.92
C GLU A 33 17.53 4.19 3.34
N VAL A 34 17.53 3.31 4.32
CA VAL A 34 17.75 3.71 5.72
C VAL A 34 19.25 3.66 5.95
N ASN A 35 19.82 4.76 6.42
CA ASN A 35 21.22 4.83 6.82
C ASN A 35 21.36 5.72 8.06
N VAL A 36 21.11 5.14 9.23
CA VAL A 36 21.12 5.86 10.51
C VAL A 36 22.23 5.34 11.39
N GLN A 37 22.78 6.21 12.24
CA GLN A 37 23.87 5.83 13.14
C GLN A 37 23.30 5.43 14.51
N ALA A 38 23.77 4.31 15.04
CA ALA A 38 23.43 3.83 16.38
C ALA A 38 24.70 3.60 17.21
N VAL A 39 24.55 3.60 18.54
CA VAL A 39 25.61 3.29 19.50
C VAL A 39 25.02 2.35 20.54
N CYS A 40 25.65 1.19 20.74
CA CYS A 40 25.33 0.30 21.85
C CYS A 40 26.34 0.51 22.99
N PRO A 41 26.01 0.20 24.26
CA PRO A 41 26.97 0.30 25.35
C PRO A 41 28.19 -0.61 25.12
N ALA A 42 29.39 -0.12 25.47
CA ALA A 42 30.62 -0.90 25.33
C ALA A 42 30.56 -2.20 26.15
N GLY A 43 30.97 -3.31 25.54
CA GLY A 43 30.92 -4.64 26.15
C GLY A 43 29.54 -5.29 26.24
N ALA A 44 28.47 -4.65 25.75
CA ALA A 44 27.12 -5.21 25.78
C ALA A 44 26.93 -6.38 24.80
N SER A 45 27.69 -6.42 23.69
CA SER A 45 27.68 -7.52 22.73
C SER A 45 28.94 -8.37 22.85
N THR A 46 28.77 -9.69 23.07
CA THR A 46 29.89 -10.65 23.11
C THR A 46 30.46 -10.95 21.73
N TYR A 47 29.62 -10.89 20.68
CA TYR A 47 29.97 -11.30 19.32
C TYR A 47 29.93 -10.16 18.29
N SER A 48 29.78 -8.91 18.75
CA SER A 48 29.55 -7.71 17.90
C SER A 48 28.39 -7.84 16.90
N GLN A 49 27.47 -8.78 17.14
CA GLN A 49 26.21 -8.88 16.43
C GLN A 49 25.18 -7.95 17.05
N THR A 50 24.19 -7.59 16.25
CA THR A 50 23.02 -6.84 16.69
C THR A 50 21.74 -7.60 16.39
N TYR A 51 20.67 -7.24 17.08
CA TYR A 51 19.32 -7.66 16.79
C TYR A 51 18.46 -6.43 16.54
N ARG A 52 17.48 -6.53 15.64
CA ARG A 52 16.45 -5.49 15.46
C ARG A 52 15.08 -5.97 15.89
N SER A 53 14.33 -5.07 16.49
CA SER A 53 12.90 -5.24 16.74
C SER A 53 12.14 -4.09 16.08
N TYR A 54 11.20 -4.43 15.20
CA TYR A 54 10.30 -3.53 14.50
C TYR A 54 8.93 -3.61 15.19
N VAL A 55 8.65 -2.67 16.07
CA VAL A 55 7.44 -2.69 16.91
C VAL A 55 6.44 -1.70 16.37
N SER A 56 5.22 -2.17 16.09
CA SER A 56 4.12 -1.28 15.74
C SER A 56 3.36 -0.83 16.98
N PRO A 57 2.97 0.47 17.08
CA PRO A 57 2.03 0.92 18.10
C PRO A 57 0.59 0.49 17.79
N TYR A 58 0.33 -0.07 16.60
CA TYR A 58 -0.98 -0.54 16.17
C TYR A 58 -1.03 -2.07 16.10
N PRO A 59 -2.19 -2.69 16.38
CA PRO A 59 -2.32 -4.14 16.31
C PRO A 59 -2.28 -4.61 14.85
N VAL A 60 -1.70 -5.80 14.65
CA VAL A 60 -1.86 -6.56 13.40
C VAL A 60 -3.32 -6.99 13.30
N VAL A 61 -3.99 -6.55 12.24
CA VAL A 61 -5.40 -6.84 11.98
C VAL A 61 -5.59 -8.06 11.07
N GLU A 62 -4.59 -8.37 10.26
CA GLU A 62 -4.58 -9.56 9.42
C GLU A 62 -3.16 -10.09 9.20
N THR A 63 -3.02 -11.39 8.99
CA THR A 63 -1.80 -12.01 8.46
C THR A 63 -2.14 -12.85 7.23
N SER A 64 -1.46 -12.61 6.11
CA SER A 64 -1.61 -13.38 4.87
C SER A 64 -0.25 -13.73 4.30
N GLY A 65 0.08 -15.02 4.26
CA GLY A 65 1.44 -15.47 4.02
C GLY A 65 2.39 -14.88 5.08
N ASN A 66 3.48 -14.25 4.64
CA ASN A 66 4.41 -13.57 5.55
C ASN A 66 3.97 -12.14 5.92
N TRP A 67 3.03 -11.56 5.17
CA TRP A 67 2.60 -10.18 5.37
C TRP A 67 1.74 -10.05 6.62
N LYS A 68 2.05 -9.04 7.43
CA LYS A 68 1.25 -8.63 8.58
C LYS A 68 0.70 -7.26 8.30
N TYR A 69 -0.63 -7.14 8.31
CA TYR A 69 -1.31 -5.91 7.94
C TYR A 69 -1.74 -5.11 9.17
N LEU A 70 -1.59 -3.79 9.04
CA LEU A 70 -2.05 -2.78 9.97
C LEU A 70 -3.10 -1.92 9.26
N LYS A 71 -4.05 -1.35 9.99
CA LYS A 71 -5.00 -0.38 9.43
C LYS A 71 -4.27 0.90 9.01
N LEU A 72 -4.42 1.31 7.75
CA LEU A 72 -3.91 2.59 7.26
C LEU A 72 -4.97 3.68 7.39
N ASP A 73 -6.21 3.33 7.07
CA ASP A 73 -7.40 4.11 7.37
C ASP A 73 -8.44 3.25 8.09
N PRO A 74 -9.50 3.85 8.66
CA PRO A 74 -10.50 3.12 9.43
C PRO A 74 -11.25 2.03 8.65
N ASP A 75 -11.48 2.24 7.34
CA ASP A 75 -12.56 1.59 6.58
C ASP A 75 -12.09 0.88 5.29
N TYR A 76 -11.11 1.42 4.57
CA TYR A 76 -10.84 1.02 3.18
C TYR A 76 -9.52 0.28 2.96
N LEU A 77 -8.47 0.63 3.71
CA LEU A 77 -7.10 0.26 3.40
C LEU A 77 -6.36 -0.31 4.61
N GLU A 78 -5.67 -1.39 4.34
CA GLU A 78 -4.69 -2.04 5.20
C GLU A 78 -3.32 -2.04 4.52
N GLY A 79 -2.26 -2.15 5.31
CA GLY A 79 -0.90 -2.07 4.80
C GLY A 79 0.07 -2.96 5.55
N GLY A 80 0.94 -3.61 4.79
CA GLY A 80 2.09 -4.36 5.29
C GLY A 80 3.38 -3.84 4.66
N MET A 81 4.52 -4.23 5.24
CA MET A 81 5.84 -3.85 4.74
C MET A 81 6.73 -5.09 4.64
N ARG A 82 7.58 -5.12 3.61
CA ARG A 82 8.74 -6.00 3.49
C ARG A 82 9.99 -5.12 3.50
N ILE A 83 11.00 -5.55 4.24
CA ILE A 83 12.30 -4.88 4.34
C ILE A 83 13.37 -5.90 3.97
N GLU A 84 14.31 -5.55 3.10
CA GLU A 84 15.46 -6.40 2.80
C GLU A 84 16.69 -5.91 3.58
N ASP A 85 17.17 -6.76 4.48
CA ASP A 85 18.44 -6.57 5.16
C ASP A 85 19.48 -7.54 4.59
N SER A 86 20.71 -7.05 4.41
CA SER A 86 21.79 -7.82 3.78
C SER A 86 22.20 -9.07 4.56
N SER A 87 21.90 -9.13 5.85
CA SER A 87 22.23 -10.25 6.73
C SER A 87 21.02 -11.11 7.06
N ALA A 88 19.86 -10.49 7.32
CA ALA A 88 18.64 -11.21 7.71
C ALA A 88 17.78 -11.67 6.51
N GLY A 89 18.02 -11.13 5.31
CA GLY A 89 17.16 -11.33 4.15
C GLY A 89 15.86 -10.54 4.26
N ASP A 90 14.77 -11.12 3.74
CA ASP A 90 13.44 -10.50 3.78
C ASP A 90 12.82 -10.55 5.19
N ILE A 91 12.45 -9.38 5.70
CA ILE A 91 11.79 -9.19 6.99
C ILE A 91 10.39 -8.63 6.74
N TYR A 92 9.39 -9.17 7.45
CA TYR A 92 7.99 -8.75 7.36
C TYR A 92 7.49 -8.22 8.72
N PRO A 93 7.77 -6.95 9.06
CA PRO A 93 7.39 -6.35 10.33
C PRO A 93 5.86 -6.26 10.53
N PRO A 94 5.39 -6.25 11.80
CA PRO A 94 6.17 -6.19 13.02
C PRO A 94 6.85 -7.52 13.38
N MET A 95 8.10 -7.45 13.85
CA MET A 95 8.95 -8.59 14.22
C MET A 95 9.88 -8.19 15.36
N ASN A 96 10.20 -9.12 16.25
CA ASN A 96 11.11 -8.90 17.38
C ASN A 96 12.34 -9.81 17.26
N ASN A 97 13.46 -9.34 17.78
CA ASN A 97 14.71 -10.11 17.91
C ASN A 97 15.21 -10.70 16.57
N VAL A 98 15.12 -9.94 15.49
CA VAL A 98 15.68 -10.35 14.20
C VAL A 98 17.19 -10.21 14.26
N LEU A 99 17.92 -11.31 14.13
CA LEU A 99 19.39 -11.31 14.11
C LEU A 99 19.88 -10.56 12.86
N MET A 100 20.77 -9.60 13.08
CA MET A 100 21.40 -8.79 12.04
C MET A 100 22.88 -9.17 11.86
N GLY A 101 23.56 -8.40 11.01
CA GLY A 101 24.98 -8.55 10.75
C GLY A 101 25.91 -8.19 11.92
N TYR A 102 27.19 -8.23 11.60
CA TYR A 102 28.31 -8.00 12.50
C TYR A 102 28.94 -6.62 12.25
N ASP A 103 29.23 -5.87 13.32
CA ASP A 103 30.07 -4.66 13.26
C ASP A 103 30.91 -4.56 14.56
N GLU A 104 32.24 -4.44 14.42
CA GLU A 104 33.17 -4.41 15.56
C GLU A 104 32.93 -3.21 16.49
N ASN A 105 32.36 -2.13 15.96
CA ASN A 105 32.04 -0.93 16.73
C ASN A 105 30.98 -1.20 17.80
N VAL A 106 30.11 -2.20 17.60
CA VAL A 106 29.05 -2.57 18.54
C VAL A 106 29.64 -2.97 19.88
N LYS A 107 30.61 -3.90 19.90
CA LYS A 107 31.28 -4.32 21.15
C LYS A 107 32.17 -3.22 21.73
N ALA A 108 32.74 -2.37 20.87
CA ALA A 108 33.62 -1.26 21.26
C ALA A 108 32.85 -0.05 21.83
N GLY A 109 31.52 -0.07 21.78
CA GLY A 109 30.67 1.07 22.12
C GLY A 109 30.91 2.28 21.22
N GLN A 110 31.34 2.04 19.99
CA GLN A 110 31.54 3.06 18.98
C GLN A 110 30.32 3.13 18.04
N PRO A 111 30.12 4.27 17.37
CA PRO A 111 29.04 4.39 16.41
C PRO A 111 29.15 3.42 15.23
N PHE A 112 28.01 2.86 14.82
CA PHE A 112 27.87 2.00 13.64
C PHE A 112 26.62 2.36 12.83
N TYR A 113 26.56 1.91 11.58
CA TYR A 113 25.44 2.20 10.69
C TYR A 113 24.41 1.08 10.69
N VAL A 114 23.16 1.47 10.86
CA VAL A 114 21.97 0.62 10.68
C VAL A 114 21.43 0.89 9.30
N ARG A 115 21.37 -0.17 8.48
CA ARG A 115 20.96 -0.08 7.08
C ARG A 115 19.83 -1.04 6.77
N ASP A 116 18.86 -0.53 6.02
CA ASP A 116 17.78 -1.31 5.43
C ASP A 116 17.63 -0.86 3.97
N SER A 117 17.40 -1.81 3.08
CA SER A 117 17.28 -1.58 1.63
C SER A 117 16.03 -2.24 1.06
N ASN A 118 15.63 -1.85 -0.14
CA ASN A 118 14.49 -2.43 -0.86
C ASN A 118 13.21 -2.52 -0.02
N LEU A 119 12.85 -1.39 0.62
CA LEU A 119 11.64 -1.31 1.40
C LEU A 119 10.43 -1.31 0.45
N GLU A 120 9.61 -2.35 0.57
CA GLU A 120 8.42 -2.55 -0.24
C GLU A 120 7.19 -2.46 0.64
N PHE A 121 6.26 -1.59 0.24
CA PHE A 121 5.00 -1.45 0.92
C PHE A 121 3.91 -2.19 0.15
N GLN A 122 3.06 -2.95 0.83
CA GLN A 122 1.92 -3.60 0.20
C GLN A 122 0.62 -3.06 0.76
N LEU A 123 -0.14 -2.40 -0.12
CA LEU A 123 -1.48 -1.92 0.15
C LEU A 123 -2.48 -3.04 -0.05
N LYS A 124 -3.46 -3.20 0.85
CA LYS A 124 -4.57 -4.13 0.73
C LYS A 124 -5.90 -3.38 0.79
N ILE A 125 -6.81 -3.72 -0.12
CA ILE A 125 -8.13 -3.09 -0.22
C ILE A 125 -9.11 -3.91 0.64
N VAL A 126 -9.54 -3.34 1.77
CA VAL A 126 -10.55 -3.92 2.67
C VAL A 126 -11.94 -3.68 2.09
N LYS A 127 -12.18 -2.46 1.60
CA LYS A 127 -13.43 -2.04 0.99
C LYS A 127 -13.13 -1.19 -0.25
N PRO A 128 -13.78 -1.45 -1.40
CA PRO A 128 -13.66 -0.59 -2.56
C PRO A 128 -14.22 0.81 -2.30
N PHE A 129 -13.62 1.81 -2.92
CA PHE A 129 -14.07 3.21 -2.85
C PHE A 129 -13.93 3.94 -4.17
N VAL A 130 -14.57 5.10 -4.28
CA VAL A 130 -14.42 6.05 -5.38
C VAL A 130 -13.89 7.36 -4.83
N GLY A 131 -13.02 8.01 -5.60
CA GLY A 131 -12.36 9.25 -5.18
C GLY A 131 -11.11 8.93 -4.38
N THR A 132 -10.86 9.71 -3.32
CA THR A 132 -9.58 9.70 -2.62
C THR A 132 -9.74 9.35 -1.15
N VAL A 133 -8.94 8.40 -0.67
CA VAL A 133 -8.75 8.10 0.75
C VAL A 133 -7.44 8.74 1.20
N ASN A 134 -7.52 9.53 2.27
CA ASN A 134 -6.36 10.18 2.88
C ASN A 134 -5.79 9.34 4.01
N ILE A 135 -4.53 8.95 3.90
CA ILE A 135 -3.77 8.27 4.93
C ILE A 135 -3.03 9.32 5.76
N SER A 136 -3.54 9.58 6.97
CA SER A 136 -2.96 10.58 7.86
C SER A 136 -1.55 10.17 8.32
N PRO A 137 -0.60 11.11 8.47
CA PRO A 137 0.75 10.82 8.95
C PRO A 137 0.75 10.07 10.28
N LYS A 138 1.33 8.88 10.32
CA LYS A 138 1.43 8.03 11.51
C LYS A 138 2.73 7.24 11.52
N THR A 139 3.21 6.88 12.71
CA THR A 139 4.33 5.95 12.88
C THR A 139 3.85 4.52 12.70
N MET A 140 4.34 3.83 11.68
CA MET A 140 4.06 2.40 11.45
C MET A 140 4.87 1.52 12.40
N PHE A 141 6.17 1.81 12.51
CA PHE A 141 7.12 1.01 13.29
C PHE A 141 8.11 1.91 14.01
N ASN A 142 8.38 1.56 15.27
CA ASN A 142 9.57 1.99 15.99
C ASN A 142 10.61 0.88 15.92
N VAL A 143 11.83 1.23 15.53
CA VAL A 143 12.92 0.28 15.35
C VAL A 143 13.93 0.42 16.47
N TYR A 144 14.17 -0.70 17.14
CA TYR A 144 15.10 -0.82 18.24
C TYR A 144 16.29 -1.67 17.80
N VAL A 145 17.47 -1.32 18.32
CA VAL A 145 18.70 -2.10 18.12
C VAL A 145 19.16 -2.63 19.46
N MET A 146 19.45 -3.93 19.49
CA MET A 146 19.74 -4.70 20.68
C MET A 146 21.03 -5.49 20.47
N THR A 147 21.70 -5.90 21.55
CA THR A 147 22.96 -6.65 21.50
C THR A 147 22.76 -8.14 21.72
N ALA A 148 21.65 -8.53 22.35
CA ALA A 148 21.20 -9.91 22.51
C ALA A 148 19.69 -10.01 22.29
N ALA A 149 19.23 -11.20 21.88
CA ALA A 149 17.81 -11.50 21.81
C ALA A 149 17.19 -11.42 23.21
N GLY A 150 16.11 -10.65 23.34
CA GLY A 150 15.40 -10.45 24.61
C GLY A 150 15.91 -9.29 25.47
N ASP A 151 16.90 -8.53 25.02
CA ASP A 151 17.26 -7.25 25.66
C ASP A 151 16.02 -6.33 25.77
N PRO A 152 15.93 -5.47 26.80
CA PRO A 152 14.84 -4.50 26.90
C PRO A 152 14.89 -3.51 25.74
N LEU A 153 13.71 -3.16 25.19
CA LEU A 153 13.57 -2.15 24.15
C LEU A 153 13.58 -0.75 24.77
N THR A 154 14.75 -0.13 24.94
CA THR A 154 14.89 1.15 25.64
C THR A 154 14.78 2.35 24.70
N ASP A 155 15.59 2.36 23.64
CA ASP A 155 15.77 3.54 22.79
C ASP A 155 15.37 3.24 21.34
N VAL A 156 14.45 4.05 20.82
CA VAL A 156 14.08 4.02 19.40
C VAL A 156 15.23 4.63 18.61
N VAL A 157 15.87 3.83 17.74
CA VAL A 157 16.96 4.29 16.88
C VAL A 157 16.39 5.11 15.72
N TYR A 158 15.32 4.61 15.11
CA TYR A 158 14.56 5.34 14.10
C TYR A 158 13.11 4.87 14.06
N SER A 159 12.26 5.72 13.49
CA SER A 159 10.84 5.43 13.27
C SER A 159 10.53 5.45 11.78
N ILE A 160 9.69 4.51 11.36
CA ILE A 160 9.12 4.44 10.01
C ILE A 160 7.74 5.08 10.08
N LEU A 161 7.57 6.18 9.37
CA LEU A 161 6.30 6.91 9.26
C LEU A 161 5.72 6.70 7.87
N TYR A 162 4.40 6.76 7.77
CA TYR A 162 3.69 6.67 6.51
C TYR A 162 2.61 7.74 6.43
N SER A 163 2.36 8.21 5.22
CA SER A 163 1.32 9.18 4.88
C SER A 163 1.03 9.10 3.38
N GLY A 164 -0.05 9.71 2.92
CA GLY A 164 -0.28 9.89 1.50
C GLY A 164 -1.75 9.77 1.14
N THR A 165 -2.04 9.63 -0.15
CA THR A 165 -3.41 9.50 -0.65
C THR A 165 -3.56 8.37 -1.65
N VAL A 166 -4.61 7.57 -1.52
CA VAL A 166 -4.93 6.54 -2.51
C VAL A 166 -6.16 7.00 -3.28
N THR A 167 -6.03 7.14 -4.59
CA THR A 167 -7.11 7.63 -5.45
C THR A 167 -7.59 6.53 -6.38
N VAL A 168 -8.90 6.37 -6.49
CA VAL A 168 -9.55 5.52 -7.50
C VAL A 168 -10.40 6.42 -8.40
N PRO A 169 -10.07 6.55 -9.69
CA PRO A 169 -10.88 7.31 -10.62
C PRO A 169 -12.21 6.58 -10.89
N GLN A 170 -13.27 7.35 -11.07
CA GLN A 170 -14.53 6.79 -11.56
C GLN A 170 -14.35 6.43 -13.04
N SER A 171 -14.55 5.16 -13.41
CA SER A 171 -14.63 4.75 -14.81
C SER A 171 -16.00 4.17 -15.10
N CYS A 172 -16.59 4.55 -16.23
CA CYS A 172 -17.84 3.97 -16.72
C CYS A 172 -17.62 3.42 -18.13
N GLU A 173 -17.81 2.12 -18.28
CA GLU A 173 -17.76 1.46 -19.57
C GLU A 173 -19.17 1.25 -20.12
N ILE A 174 -19.37 1.68 -21.36
CA ILE A 174 -20.59 1.47 -22.13
C ILE A 174 -20.43 0.17 -22.91
N ASN A 175 -21.32 -0.80 -22.68
CA ASN A 175 -21.37 -2.12 -23.34
C ASN A 175 -20.15 -3.04 -23.23
N ALA A 176 -19.16 -2.75 -22.37
CA ALA A 176 -17.97 -3.60 -22.20
C ALA A 176 -17.32 -4.05 -23.53
N GLY A 177 -17.34 -3.17 -24.56
CA GLY A 177 -16.78 -3.43 -25.89
C GLY A 177 -17.73 -4.05 -26.94
N GLN A 178 -19.01 -4.28 -26.66
CA GLN A 178 -19.97 -4.80 -27.65
C GLN A 178 -20.58 -3.70 -28.54
N THR A 179 -20.79 -4.00 -29.83
CA THR A 179 -21.45 -3.09 -30.79
C THR A 179 -22.95 -2.98 -30.49
N ILE A 180 -23.45 -1.74 -30.28
CA ILE A 180 -24.89 -1.49 -30.24
C ILE A 180 -25.43 -1.48 -31.67
N LEU A 181 -26.12 -2.54 -32.06
CA LEU A 181 -26.83 -2.58 -33.34
C LEU A 181 -28.29 -2.12 -33.15
N VAL A 182 -28.62 -0.93 -33.65
CA VAL A 182 -30.00 -0.44 -33.68
C VAL A 182 -30.63 -0.76 -35.04
N ASN A 183 -31.45 -1.81 -35.08
CA ASN A 183 -32.15 -2.20 -36.30
C ASN A 183 -33.53 -1.52 -36.39
N PHE A 184 -33.69 -0.61 -37.36
CA PHE A 184 -34.96 0.06 -37.65
C PHE A 184 -35.92 -0.79 -38.51
N GLY A 185 -35.45 -1.89 -39.07
CA GLY A 185 -36.19 -2.72 -40.02
C GLY A 185 -36.25 -2.09 -41.41
N ALA A 186 -37.09 -2.64 -42.29
CA ALA A 186 -37.34 -2.08 -43.60
C ALA A 186 -38.20 -0.81 -43.49
N LEU A 187 -37.69 0.29 -44.05
CA LEU A 187 -38.40 1.57 -44.11
C LEU A 187 -38.80 1.83 -45.57
N TYR A 188 -40.06 2.22 -45.78
CA TYR A 188 -40.54 2.57 -47.10
C TYR A 188 -40.14 4.01 -47.44
N SER A 189 -39.54 4.22 -48.62
CA SER A 189 -39.04 5.53 -49.05
C SER A 189 -40.13 6.59 -49.15
N GLY A 190 -41.35 6.20 -49.56
CA GLY A 190 -42.49 7.12 -49.66
C GLY A 190 -43.04 7.62 -48.33
N ASN A 191 -42.52 7.15 -47.19
CA ASN A 191 -42.90 7.67 -45.88
C ASN A 191 -41.97 8.81 -45.40
N PHE A 192 -40.93 9.16 -46.17
CA PHE A 192 -40.00 10.25 -45.88
C PHE A 192 -40.43 11.54 -46.61
N ASN A 193 -41.49 12.18 -46.12
CA ASN A 193 -42.14 13.28 -46.83
C ASN A 193 -41.59 14.67 -46.46
N HIS A 194 -40.87 14.79 -45.34
CA HIS A 194 -40.36 16.07 -44.83
C HIS A 194 -38.94 15.92 -44.27
N ALA A 195 -38.05 16.86 -44.63
CA ALA A 195 -36.68 16.90 -44.13
C ALA A 195 -36.65 17.12 -42.61
N GLY A 196 -35.79 16.38 -41.91
CA GLY A 196 -35.61 16.47 -40.45
C GLY A 196 -36.70 15.79 -39.61
N GLN A 197 -37.71 15.17 -40.23
CA GLN A 197 -38.78 14.46 -39.51
C GLN A 197 -38.64 12.95 -39.58
N LYS A 198 -39.16 12.27 -38.54
CA LYS A 198 -39.30 10.81 -38.53
C LYS A 198 -40.30 10.40 -39.62
N PRO A 199 -40.04 9.31 -40.39
CA PRO A 199 -40.98 8.84 -41.40
C PRO A 199 -42.35 8.51 -40.82
N GLU A 200 -43.39 8.71 -41.60
CA GLU A 200 -44.76 8.38 -41.22
C GLU A 200 -44.92 6.88 -40.94
N GLY A 201 -45.70 6.54 -39.91
CA GLY A 201 -45.94 5.16 -39.49
C GLY A 201 -44.79 4.44 -38.77
N VAL A 202 -43.56 4.99 -38.76
CA VAL A 202 -42.42 4.35 -38.09
C VAL A 202 -42.46 4.59 -36.58
N ARG A 203 -42.36 3.55 -35.75
CA ARG A 203 -42.28 3.72 -34.29
C ARG A 203 -40.84 3.99 -33.85
N ALA A 204 -40.67 4.89 -32.89
CA ALA A 204 -39.37 5.09 -32.24
C ALA A 204 -38.91 3.79 -31.57
N LYS A 205 -37.65 3.42 -31.78
CA LYS A 205 -37.03 2.29 -31.08
C LYS A 205 -36.52 2.77 -29.73
N LYS A 206 -36.94 2.10 -28.66
CA LYS A 206 -36.32 2.20 -27.34
C LYS A 206 -35.39 1.01 -27.18
N PHE A 207 -34.16 1.26 -26.78
CA PHE A 207 -33.20 0.23 -26.43
C PHE A 207 -32.50 0.63 -25.13
N SER A 208 -32.15 -0.36 -24.33
CA SER A 208 -31.41 -0.16 -23.09
C SER A 208 -29.93 -0.36 -23.36
N VAL A 209 -29.11 0.58 -22.88
CA VAL A 209 -27.66 0.48 -22.96
C VAL A 209 -27.14 0.13 -21.56
N PRO A 210 -26.61 -1.08 -21.34
CA PRO A 210 -25.96 -1.41 -20.08
C PRO A 210 -24.70 -0.54 -19.94
N VAL A 211 -24.65 0.22 -18.85
CA VAL A 211 -23.47 0.98 -18.43
C VAL A 211 -22.95 0.31 -17.18
N LYS A 212 -21.68 -0.10 -17.20
CA LYS A 212 -21.01 -0.63 -16.02
C LYS A 212 -20.05 0.44 -15.52
N CYS A 213 -20.33 1.01 -14.37
CA CYS A 213 -19.39 1.90 -13.70
C CYS A 213 -18.61 1.14 -12.64
N SER A 214 -17.31 1.33 -12.58
CA SER A 214 -16.48 0.87 -11.48
C SER A 214 -16.73 1.78 -10.26
N GLY A 215 -16.87 1.15 -9.08
CA GLY A 215 -16.97 1.85 -7.79
C GLY A 215 -18.34 2.45 -7.44
N LEU A 216 -19.40 2.17 -8.20
CA LEU A 216 -20.78 2.59 -7.87
C LEU A 216 -21.66 1.47 -7.31
N ASP A 217 -21.08 0.33 -6.93
CA ASP A 217 -21.84 -0.78 -6.38
C ASP A 217 -22.28 -0.42 -4.94
N SER A 218 -23.59 -0.13 -4.83
CA SER A 218 -24.30 0.25 -3.60
C SER A 218 -24.59 -0.96 -2.73
#